data_AF-A0A6B3G477-F1
#
_entry.id   AF-A0A6B3G477-F1
#
_cell.length_a   1.000
_cell.length_b   1.000
_cell.length_c   1.000
_cell.angle_alpha   90.00
_cell.angle_beta   90.00
_cell.angle_gamma   90.00
#
_symmetry.space_group_name_H-M   'P 1'
#
loop_
_entity.id
_entity.type
_entity.pdbx_description
1 polymer ?
#
loop_
_entity_poly.entity_id
_entity_poly.type
_entity_poly.pdbx_seq_one_letter_code
_entity_poly.pdbx_strand_id
1 'polypeptide(L)'
;RWVHRDRGGSLVDAVRDAGAELDGVDAAWVAGEASAVRALRRHLVEDRELPKAAVEFSGYWRRALTQDDAPTEEDLAWAAERSADAS
;
A
#
# COMPACT_ATOMS: atom_id res chain seq x y z
N ARG A 1 -13.86 -4.53 7.79
CA ARG A 1 -14.74 -5.06 6.71
C ARG A 1 -13.97 -6.01 5.81
N TRP A 2 -14.59 -7.07 5.29
CA TRP A 2 -13.97 -7.96 4.29
C TRP A 2 -14.34 -7.53 2.86
N VAL A 3 -13.36 -7.56 1.95
CA VAL A 3 -13.52 -7.22 0.53
C VAL A 3 -13.17 -8.44 -0.32
N HIS A 4 -14.10 -8.83 -1.18
CA HIS A 4 -14.03 -10.07 -1.96
C HIS A 4 -13.85 -9.73 -3.44
N ARG A 5 -12.72 -10.16 -4.02
CA ARG A 5 -12.38 -9.89 -5.44
C ARG A 5 -13.34 -10.61 -6.39
N ASP A 6 -13.72 -11.85 -6.10
CA ASP A 6 -14.68 -12.66 -6.86
C ASP A 6 -16.07 -12.02 -6.92
N ARG A 7 -16.38 -11.13 -5.98
CA ARG A 7 -17.62 -10.33 -5.96
C ARG A 7 -17.45 -8.93 -6.57
N GLY A 8 -16.36 -8.71 -7.31
CA GLY A 8 -16.07 -7.43 -7.96
C GLY A 8 -15.52 -6.35 -7.03
N GLY A 9 -15.18 -6.69 -5.78
CA GLY A 9 -14.63 -5.73 -4.82
C GLY A 9 -13.19 -5.33 -5.13
N SER A 10 -12.91 -4.03 -5.03
CA SER A 10 -11.56 -3.45 -5.08
C SER A 10 -11.12 -3.07 -3.67
N LEU A 11 -10.00 -3.64 -3.21
CA LEU A 11 -9.45 -3.32 -1.89
C LEU A 11 -9.07 -1.83 -1.79
N VAL A 12 -8.47 -1.28 -2.84
CA VAL A 12 -8.04 0.12 -2.87
C VAL A 12 -9.24 1.06 -2.75
N ASP A 13 -10.29 0.81 -3.51
CA ASP A 13 -11.48 1.66 -3.48
C ASP A 13 -12.22 1.50 -2.15
N ALA A 14 -12.31 0.29 -1.61
CA ALA A 14 -12.92 0.08 -0.30
C ALA A 14 -12.21 0.82 0.83
N VAL A 15 -10.88 0.97 0.79
CA VAL A 15 -10.13 1.75 1.79
C VAL A 15 -10.34 3.26 1.58
N ARG A 16 -10.36 3.73 0.33
CA ARG A 16 -10.67 5.13 0.00
C ARG A 16 -12.07 5.52 0.49
N ASP A 17 -13.04 4.63 0.29
CA ASP A 17 -14.44 4.83 0.65
C ASP A 17 -14.72 4.63 2.15
N ALA A 18 -13.76 4.10 2.92
CA ALA A 18 -13.95 3.85 4.34
C ALA A 18 -14.21 5.14 5.15
N GLY A 19 -13.82 6.31 4.63
CA GLY A 19 -14.18 7.62 5.17
C GLY A 19 -13.97 7.70 6.69
N ALA A 20 -15.06 7.92 7.42
CA ALA A 20 -15.08 8.08 8.87
C ALA A 20 -14.61 6.84 9.66
N GLU A 21 -14.61 5.64 9.06
CA GLU A 21 -14.08 4.44 9.72
C GLU A 21 -12.57 4.52 9.97
N LEU A 22 -11.86 5.41 9.28
CA LEU A 22 -10.43 5.65 9.45
C LEU A 22 -10.14 6.97 10.19
N ASP A 23 -11.15 7.67 10.69
CA ASP A 23 -10.93 8.90 11.46
C ASP A 23 -10.25 8.57 12.79
N GLY A 24 -9.22 9.35 13.14
CA GLY A 24 -8.42 9.13 14.34
C GLY A 24 -7.43 7.95 14.23
N VAL A 25 -7.19 7.42 13.03
CA VAL A 25 -6.11 6.47 12.80
C VAL A 25 -4.78 7.21 12.74
N ASP A 26 -3.94 7.02 13.74
CA ASP A 26 -2.63 7.68 13.84
C ASP A 26 -1.47 6.86 13.23
N ALA A 27 -1.70 5.59 12.88
CA ALA A 27 -0.70 4.72 12.28
C ALA A 27 -1.33 3.61 11.43
N ALA A 28 -0.60 3.15 10.40
CA ALA A 28 -1.06 2.09 9.51
C ALA A 28 0.05 1.10 9.17
N TRP A 29 -0.32 -0.18 9.01
CA TRP A 29 0.52 -1.22 8.44
C TRP A 29 -0.17 -1.87 7.24
N VAL A 30 0.49 -1.86 6.07
CA VAL A 30 -0.12 -2.34 4.81
C VAL A 30 0.82 -3.32 4.10
N ALA A 31 0.42 -4.59 4.00
CA ALA A 31 1.18 -5.60 3.27
C ALA A 31 0.33 -6.36 2.24
N GLY A 32 0.92 -6.70 1.09
CA GLY A 32 0.21 -7.43 0.05
C GLY A 32 0.77 -7.24 -1.36
N GLU A 33 -0.13 -7.08 -2.33
CA GLU A 33 0.24 -6.89 -3.74
C GLU A 33 0.89 -5.51 -3.94
N ALA A 34 2.06 -5.47 -4.59
CA ALA A 34 2.93 -4.30 -4.59
C ALA A 34 2.26 -3.02 -5.10
N SER A 35 1.52 -3.09 -6.22
CA SER A 35 0.84 -1.92 -6.78
C SER A 35 -0.31 -1.45 -5.90
N ALA A 36 -1.07 -2.37 -5.31
CA ALA A 36 -2.15 -2.04 -4.37
C ALA A 36 -1.61 -1.40 -3.08
N VAL A 37 -0.54 -1.97 -2.49
CA VAL A 37 0.11 -1.41 -1.30
C VAL A 37 0.62 0.00 -1.58
N ARG A 38 1.24 0.23 -2.74
CA ARG A 38 1.71 1.56 -3.15
C ARG A 38 0.55 2.55 -3.28
N ALA A 39 -0.55 2.15 -3.92
CA ALA A 39 -1.74 2.99 -4.06
C ALA A 39 -2.36 3.34 -2.70
N LEU A 40 -2.40 2.38 -1.78
CA LEU A 40 -2.89 2.58 -0.41
C LEU A 40 -1.98 3.49 0.42
N ARG A 41 -0.66 3.27 0.39
CA ARG A 41 0.30 4.15 1.06
C ARG A 41 0.13 5.60 0.58
N ARG A 42 0.02 5.80 -0.74
CA ARG A 42 -0.20 7.13 -1.32
C ARG A 42 -1.47 7.76 -0.76
N HIS A 43 -2.58 7.04 -0.76
CA HIS A 43 -3.84 7.54 -0.19
C HIS A 43 -3.70 7.92 1.29
N LEU A 44 -3.08 7.07 2.11
CA LEU A 44 -2.90 7.32 3.54
C LEU A 44 -2.00 8.53 3.82
N VAL A 45 -0.93 8.72 3.05
CA VAL A 45 0.01 9.82 3.26
C VAL A 45 -0.49 11.12 2.64
N GLU A 46 -0.98 11.08 1.41
CA GLU A 46 -1.32 12.29 0.64
C GLU A 46 -2.76 12.74 0.90
N ASP A 47 -3.73 11.83 0.87
CA ASP A 47 -5.15 12.19 0.98
C ASP A 47 -5.62 12.20 2.45
N ARG A 48 -5.04 11.36 3.30
CA ARG A 48 -5.37 11.28 4.74
C ARG A 48 -4.36 11.98 5.63
N GLU A 49 -3.29 12.53 5.05
CA GLU A 49 -2.26 13.32 5.74
C GLU A 49 -1.58 12.58 6.91
N LEU A 50 -1.56 11.24 6.90
CA LEU A 50 -0.78 10.49 7.89
C LEU A 50 0.72 10.81 7.70
N PRO A 51 1.47 11.03 8.79
CA PRO A 51 2.92 11.17 8.71
C PRO A 51 3.53 9.95 8.01
N LYS A 52 4.47 10.17 7.07
CA LYS A 52 5.13 9.07 6.33
C LYS A 52 5.70 7.99 7.25
N ALA A 53 6.31 8.40 8.36
CA ALA A 53 6.89 7.52 9.37
C ALA A 53 5.85 6.71 10.17
N ALA A 54 4.57 7.10 10.14
CA ALA A 54 3.47 6.39 10.78
C ALA A 54 2.83 5.33 9.87
N VAL A 55 3.25 5.23 8.61
CA VAL A 55 2.74 4.26 7.63
C VAL A 55 3.84 3.27 7.28
N GLU A 56 3.80 2.09 7.88
CA GLU A 56 4.67 0.97 7.51
C GLU A 56 4.00 0.12 6.43
N PHE A 57 4.76 -0.36 5.45
CA PHE A 57 4.17 -1.07 4.32
C PHE A 57 5.13 -2.05 3.65
N SER A 58 4.61 -3.07 2.98
CA SER A 58 5.42 -4.01 2.21
C SER A 58 4.69 -4.64 1.03
N GLY A 59 5.22 -4.45 -0.17
CA GLY A 59 4.76 -5.14 -1.38
C GLY A 59 5.43 -6.50 -1.49
N TYR A 60 4.70 -7.57 -1.14
CA TYR A 60 5.23 -8.94 -1.09
C TYR A 60 5.21 -9.65 -2.45
N TRP A 61 4.23 -9.34 -3.30
CA TRP A 61 4.04 -10.06 -4.55
C TRP A 61 3.44 -9.17 -5.63
N ARG A 62 3.55 -9.60 -6.89
CA ARG A 62 2.89 -8.99 -8.04
C ARG A 62 2.14 -10.05 -8.80
N ARG A 63 0.94 -9.74 -9.28
CA ARG A 63 0.07 -10.75 -9.95
C ARG A 63 0.69 -11.34 -11.22
N ALA A 64 1.48 -10.56 -11.93
CA ALA A 64 2.07 -10.96 -13.20
C ALA A 64 3.46 -11.61 -13.04
N LEU A 65 3.98 -11.71 -11.81
CA LEU A 65 5.33 -12.19 -11.53
C LEU A 65 5.29 -13.34 -10.55
N THR A 66 6.26 -14.21 -10.70
CA THR A 66 6.65 -15.21 -9.71
C THR A 66 7.78 -14.67 -8.84
N GLN A 67 8.13 -15.40 -7.78
CA GLN A 67 9.22 -15.01 -6.89
C GLN A 67 10.61 -15.07 -7.57
N ASP A 68 10.76 -15.82 -8.67
CA ASP A 68 12.04 -15.95 -9.38
C ASP A 68 12.22 -14.87 -10.46
N ASP A 69 11.16 -14.13 -10.78
CA ASP A 69 11.25 -13.01 -11.70
C ASP A 69 12.02 -11.84 -11.06
N ALA A 70 12.74 -11.09 -11.89
CA ALA A 70 13.46 -9.91 -11.43
C ALA A 70 12.48 -8.86 -10.86
N PRO A 71 12.88 -8.11 -9.81
CA PRO A 71 12.11 -6.97 -9.33
C PRO A 71 11.88 -5.98 -10.47
N THR A 72 10.71 -5.36 -10.50
CA THR A 72 10.43 -4.34 -11.52
C THR A 72 11.18 -3.04 -11.20
N GLU A 73 11.34 -2.17 -12.21
CA GLU A 73 11.90 -0.83 -12.00
C GLU A 73 11.17 -0.05 -10.91
N GLU A 74 9.85 -0.22 -10.81
CA GLU A 74 9.04 0.42 -9.78
C GLU A 74 9.34 -0.14 -8.39
N ASP A 75 9.58 -1.45 -8.25
CA ASP A 75 9.97 -2.05 -6.97
C ASP A 75 11.35 -1.56 -6.54
N LEU A 76 12.30 -1.46 -7.48
CA LEU A 76 13.65 -0.96 -7.23
C LEU A 76 13.64 0.51 -6.82
N ALA A 77 12.89 1.36 -7.53
CA ALA A 77 12.75 2.77 -7.20
C ALA A 77 12.13 2.97 -5.81
N TRP A 78 11.17 2.14 -5.45
CA TRP A 78 10.51 2.20 -4.16
C TRP A 78 11.39 1.69 -3.01
N ALA A 79 12.18 0.63 -3.25
CA ALA A 79 13.19 0.17 -2.31
C ALA A 79 14.23 1.27 -2.03
N ALA A 80 14.68 1.97 -3.08
CA ALA A 80 15.60 3.10 -2.95
C ALA A 80 14.99 4.27 -2.14
N GLU A 81 13.71 4.60 -2.37
CA GLU A 81 12.99 5.62 -1.59
C GLU A 81 12.95 5.26 -0.09
N ARG A 82 12.64 4.00 0.24
CA ARG A 82 12.65 3.52 1.64
C ARG A 82 14.04 3.59 2.27
N SER A 83 15.09 3.22 1.53
CA SER A 83 16.46 3.32 2.04
C SER A 83 16.87 4.76 2.33
N ALA A 84 16.36 5.73 1.56
CA ALA A 84 16.60 7.15 1.79
C ALA A 84 15.84 7.69 3.01
N ASP A 85 14.60 7.23 3.25
CA ASP A 85 13.78 7.65 4.40
C ASP A 85 14.27 7.06 5.73
N ALA A 86 15.00 5.94 5.68
CA ALA A 86 15.58 5.26 6.84
C ALA A 86 17.00 5.75 7.22
N SER A 87 17.59 6.68 6.47
CA SER A 87 18.94 7.23 6.67
C SER A 87 18.90 8.68 7.16
#